data_AF-A0A1I4FY54-F1
#
_entry.id   AF-A0A1I4FY54-F1
#
_cell.length_a   1.000
_cell.length_b   1.000
_cell.length_c   1.000
_cell.angle_alpha   90.00
_cell.angle_beta   90.00
_cell.angle_gamma   90.00
#
_symmetry.space_group_name_H-M   'P 1'
#
loop_
_entity.id
_entity.type
_entity.pdbx_description
1 polymer ?
#
loop_
_entity_poly.entity_id
_entity_poly.type
_entity_poly.pdbx_seq_one_letter_code
_entity_poly.pdbx_strand_id
1 'polypeptide(L)'
;MSLNYRVGNYYKAKNYLESGFNFPEGEYKLKIIREGFPEDNVNDEDELVIAEEQWLEGLEGSDQYKTDLRGNWYYFEFPINDEGIEYMWVPESVVVEVFE
;
A
#
# COMPACT_ATOMS: atom_id res chain seq x y z
N MET A 1 -8.28 -3.27 -14.41
CA MET A 1 -9.68 -3.21 -13.92
C MET A 1 -9.80 -1.94 -13.11
N SER A 2 -10.92 -1.21 -13.17
CA SER A 2 -11.11 -0.06 -12.28
C SER A 2 -11.43 -0.58 -10.89
N LEU A 3 -10.42 -0.58 -10.02
CA LEU A 3 -10.58 -0.91 -8.63
C LEU A 3 -11.58 0.06 -8.00
N ASN A 4 -12.64 -0.47 -7.37
CA ASN A 4 -13.67 0.35 -6.72
C ASN A 4 -13.25 0.76 -5.30
N TYR A 5 -11.97 1.08 -5.11
CA TYR A 5 -11.47 1.61 -3.85
C TYR A 5 -11.98 3.04 -3.65
N ARG A 6 -12.51 3.32 -2.46
CA ARG A 6 -13.06 4.64 -2.10
C ARG A 6 -12.40 5.11 -0.83
N VAL A 7 -11.86 6.32 -0.88
CA VAL A 7 -11.35 7.02 0.29
C VAL A 7 -12.45 7.10 1.36
N GLY A 8 -12.09 6.76 2.59
CA GLY A 8 -12.97 6.72 3.75
C GLY A 8 -13.55 5.33 4.07
N ASN A 9 -13.45 4.37 3.14
CA ASN A 9 -13.89 2.99 3.38
C ASN A 9 -12.81 2.15 4.07
N TYR A 10 -13.28 1.03 4.63
CA TYR A 10 -12.45 0.02 5.27
C TYR A 10 -12.37 -1.23 4.40
N TYR A 11 -11.18 -1.84 4.38
CA TYR A 11 -10.85 -3.01 3.59
C TYR A 11 -10.16 -4.04 4.47
N LYS A 12 -10.43 -5.32 4.21
CA LYS A 12 -9.84 -6.43 4.98
C LYS A 12 -8.78 -7.10 4.12
N ALA A 13 -7.56 -7.19 4.65
CA ALA A 13 -6.49 -7.92 4.00
C ALA A 13 -6.79 -9.43 4.03
N LYS A 14 -6.49 -10.11 2.93
CA LYS A 14 -6.39 -11.56 2.88
C LYS A 14 -5.25 -12.05 3.76
N ASN A 15 -5.33 -13.31 4.20
CA ASN A 15 -4.24 -13.94 4.93
C ASN A 15 -3.06 -14.23 3.99
N TYR A 16 -1.89 -14.48 4.59
CA TYR A 16 -0.64 -14.77 3.89
C TYR A 16 -0.73 -15.93 2.88
N LEU A 17 -1.56 -16.97 3.14
CA LEU A 17 -1.68 -18.10 2.22
C LEU A 17 -2.40 -17.73 0.92
N GLU A 18 -3.22 -16.67 0.95
CA GLU A 18 -4.02 -16.23 -0.20
C GLU A 18 -3.35 -15.08 -0.97
N SER A 19 -2.73 -14.12 -0.27
CA SER A 19 -2.09 -12.96 -0.90
C SER A 19 -0.58 -13.11 -1.11
N GLY A 20 0.08 -13.99 -0.35
CA GLY A 20 1.54 -14.06 -0.28
C GLY A 20 2.18 -12.92 0.52
N PHE A 21 1.39 -12.00 1.09
CA PHE A 21 1.87 -10.87 1.87
C PHE A 21 1.46 -10.99 3.33
N ASN A 22 2.34 -10.57 4.24
CA ASN A 22 2.12 -10.65 5.67
C ASN A 22 1.48 -9.36 6.22
N PHE A 23 0.27 -9.03 5.74
CA PHE A 23 -0.52 -7.94 6.30
C PHE A 23 -1.18 -8.39 7.61
N PRO A 24 -1.06 -7.63 8.72
CA PRO A 24 -1.74 -7.98 9.95
C PRO A 24 -3.26 -8.08 9.76
N GLU A 25 -3.88 -9.03 10.47
CA GLU A 25 -5.33 -9.17 10.42
C GLU A 25 -6.02 -7.94 11.00
N GLY A 26 -6.90 -7.32 10.21
CA GLY A 26 -7.71 -6.19 10.65
C GLY A 26 -8.38 -5.45 9.51
N GLU A 27 -8.98 -4.32 9.86
CA GLU A 27 -9.64 -3.42 8.92
C GLU A 27 -8.75 -2.21 8.64
N TYR A 28 -8.36 -2.07 7.38
CA TYR A 28 -7.51 -1.00 6.87
C TYR A 28 -8.37 0.11 6.30
N LYS A 29 -8.20 1.33 6.79
CA LYS A 29 -8.96 2.47 6.26
C LYS A 29 -8.19 3.14 5.15
N LEU A 30 -8.79 3.21 3.96
CA LEU A 30 -8.19 3.95 2.85
C LEU A 30 -8.37 5.45 3.07
N LYS A 31 -7.26 6.18 3.15
CA LYS A 31 -7.23 7.63 3.41
C LYS A 31 -6.99 8.45 2.16
N ILE A 32 -6.10 8.00 1.28
CA ILE A 32 -5.67 8.75 0.10
C ILE A 32 -5.42 7.78 -1.05
N ILE A 33 -5.74 8.22 -2.26
CA ILE A 33 -5.31 7.57 -3.50
C ILE A 33 -4.56 8.64 -4.29
N ARG A 34 -3.34 8.33 -4.74
CA ARG A 34 -2.55 9.19 -5.63
C ARG A 34 -2.17 8.41 -6.88
N GLU A 35 -2.15 9.10 -8.02
CA GLU A 35 -1.60 8.54 -9.26
C GLU A 35 -0.09 8.74 -9.24
N GLY A 36 0.67 7.66 -9.45
CA GLY A 36 2.11 7.64 -9.34
C GLY A 36 2.63 7.60 -7.90
N PHE A 37 3.93 7.31 -7.77
CA PHE A 37 4.60 7.31 -6.46
C PHE A 37 4.45 8.67 -5.77
N PRO A 38 4.06 8.71 -4.48
CA PRO A 38 3.87 9.95 -3.75
C PRO A 38 5.15 10.79 -3.67
N GLU A 39 5.05 12.09 -4.03
CA GLU A 39 6.17 13.05 -3.98
C GLU A 39 6.34 13.72 -2.61
N ASP A 40 5.29 13.72 -1.79
CA ASP A 40 5.26 14.34 -0.46
C ASP A 40 4.73 13.35 0.57
N ASN A 41 5.30 13.41 1.76
CA ASN A 41 4.79 12.72 2.92
C ASN A 41 3.46 13.35 3.41
N VAL A 42 2.66 12.57 4.12
CA VAL A 42 1.33 12.91 4.64
C VAL A 42 1.39 13.13 6.14
N ASN A 43 1.97 12.19 6.88
CA ASN A 43 2.04 12.20 8.34
C ASN A 43 3.47 12.15 8.86
N ASP A 44 4.34 11.36 8.21
CA ASP A 44 5.66 11.04 8.74
C ASP A 44 6.73 11.16 7.65
N GLU A 45 7.88 11.73 7.98
CA GLU A 45 8.94 11.98 6.98
C GLU A 45 9.54 10.68 6.41
N ASP A 46 9.47 9.58 7.17
CA ASP A 46 10.00 8.28 6.75
C ASP A 46 9.01 7.46 5.93
N GLU A 47 7.75 7.89 5.77
CA GLU A 47 6.71 7.05 5.15
C GLU A 47 7.00 6.72 3.67
N LEU A 48 7.63 7.66 2.95
CA LEU A 48 8.00 7.47 1.55
C LEU A 48 9.21 6.54 1.42
N VAL A 49 10.17 6.67 2.35
CA VAL A 49 11.35 5.81 2.41
C VAL A 49 10.92 4.38 2.68
N ILE A 50 10.05 4.17 3.68
CA ILE A 50 9.48 2.86 4.01
C ILE A 50 8.73 2.27 2.81
N ALA A 51 7.94 3.08 2.10
CA ALA A 51 7.20 2.61 0.93
C ALA A 51 8.13 2.19 -0.23
N GLU A 52 9.21 2.93 -0.45
CA GLU A 52 10.23 2.59 -1.45
C GLU A 52 10.97 1.30 -1.05
N GLU A 53 11.47 1.23 0.19
CA GLU A 53 12.19 0.04 0.68
C GLU A 53 11.31 -1.22 0.66
N GLN A 54 10.04 -1.12 1.04
CA GLN A 54 9.18 -2.30 1.14
C GLN A 54 8.66 -2.79 -0.21
N TRP A 55 8.36 -1.89 -1.14
CA TRP A 55 7.65 -2.24 -2.37
C TRP A 55 8.48 -2.12 -3.64
N LEU A 56 9.54 -1.31 -3.63
CA LEU A 56 10.31 -0.98 -4.83
C LEU A 56 11.76 -1.49 -4.76
N GLU A 57 12.32 -1.70 -3.56
CA GLU A 57 13.67 -2.23 -3.40
C GLU A 57 13.82 -3.59 -4.10
N GLY A 58 14.90 -3.73 -4.87
CA GLY A 58 15.19 -4.96 -5.62
C GLY A 58 14.37 -5.15 -6.91
N LEU A 59 13.40 -4.28 -7.18
CA LEU A 59 12.67 -4.26 -8.46
C LEU A 59 13.28 -3.30 -9.49
N GLU A 60 14.31 -2.55 -9.11
CA GLU A 60 14.98 -1.54 -9.94
C GLU A 60 15.29 -2.07 -11.35
N GLY A 61 14.74 -1.38 -12.37
CA GLY A 61 14.94 -1.74 -13.78
C GLY A 61 13.95 -2.77 -14.34
N SER A 62 13.13 -3.41 -13.51
CA SER A 62 12.05 -4.30 -13.95
C SER A 62 10.86 -3.54 -14.55
N ASP A 63 10.01 -4.23 -15.31
CA ASP A 63 8.73 -3.67 -15.78
C ASP A 63 7.74 -3.45 -14.63
N GLN A 64 7.85 -4.24 -13.56
CA GLN A 64 7.03 -4.11 -12.35
C GLN A 64 7.31 -2.77 -11.66
N TYR A 65 8.59 -2.44 -11.44
CA TYR A 65 9.00 -1.15 -10.85
C TYR A 65 8.46 0.06 -11.62
N LYS A 66 8.52 0.04 -12.96
CA LYS A 66 7.95 1.11 -13.79
C LYS A 66 6.43 1.18 -13.70
N THR A 67 5.79 0.02 -13.55
CA THR A 67 4.34 -0.08 -13.40
C THR A 67 3.92 0.48 -12.06
N ASP A 68 4.58 0.08 -10.98
CA ASP A 68 4.27 0.58 -9.62
C ASP A 68 4.55 2.07 -9.49
N LEU A 69 5.66 2.59 -10.02
CA LEU A 69 5.94 4.02 -10.00
C LEU A 69 4.90 4.88 -10.71
N ARG A 70 4.21 4.33 -11.72
CA ARG A 70 3.20 5.05 -12.52
C ARG A 70 1.77 4.74 -12.11
N GLY A 71 1.56 3.59 -11.48
CA GLY A 71 0.28 3.11 -11.03
C GLY A 71 -0.24 3.92 -9.85
N ASN A 72 -1.46 3.61 -9.42
CA ASN A 72 -2.00 4.26 -8.24
C ASN A 72 -1.29 3.78 -6.97
N TRP A 73 -1.12 4.70 -6.03
CA TRP A 73 -0.67 4.43 -4.68
C TRP A 73 -1.78 4.73 -3.70
N TYR A 74 -1.93 3.85 -2.73
CA TYR A 74 -3.02 3.85 -1.77
C TYR A 74 -2.45 4.04 -0.38
N TYR A 75 -2.92 5.06 0.32
CA TYR A 75 -2.51 5.34 1.69
C TYR A 75 -3.50 4.74 2.67
N PHE A 76 -3.09 3.69 3.37
CA PHE A 76 -3.92 3.01 4.34
C PHE A 76 -3.53 3.39 5.77
N GLU A 77 -4.53 3.65 6.59
CA GLU A 77 -4.41 3.63 8.05
C GLU A 77 -4.54 2.18 8.51
N PHE A 78 -3.54 1.71 9.24
CA PHE A 78 -3.45 0.34 9.72
C PHE A 78 -4.41 0.11 10.90
N PRO A 79 -4.91 -1.13 11.07
CA PRO A 79 -5.52 -1.51 12.33
C PRO A 79 -4.46 -1.37 13.44
N ILE A 80 -4.89 -1.03 14.67
CA ILE A 80 -3.99 -0.91 15.83
C ILE A 80 -3.13 -2.18 15.90
N ASN A 81 -1.84 -2.04 15.60
CA ASN A 81 -0.86 -3.12 15.63
C ASN A 81 0.17 -2.83 16.73
N ASP A 82 0.73 -3.90 17.31
CA ASP A 82 1.80 -3.80 18.30
C ASP A 82 3.13 -3.27 17.71
N GLU A 83 3.20 -3.11 16.38
CA GLU A 83 4.37 -2.62 15.65
C GLU A 83 4.46 -1.09 15.57
N GLY A 84 3.39 -0.38 15.93
CA GLY A 84 3.36 1.09 15.95
C GLY A 84 3.32 1.74 14.57
N ILE A 85 3.06 0.96 13.51
CA ILE A 85 2.87 1.48 12.16
C ILE A 85 1.40 1.86 12.01
N GLU A 86 1.14 3.17 12.01
CA GLU A 86 -0.23 3.70 11.91
C GLU A 86 -0.67 3.90 10.46
N TYR A 87 0.27 4.12 9.52
CA TYR A 87 -0.02 4.39 8.13
C TYR A 87 1.04 3.84 7.17
N MET A 88 0.62 3.49 5.95
CA MET A 88 1.54 3.05 4.89
C MET A 88 0.99 3.34 3.49
N TRP A 89 1.91 3.67 2.57
CA TRP A 89 1.65 3.69 1.14
C TRP A 89 1.86 2.32 0.53
N VAL A 90 0.90 1.88 -0.29
CA VAL A 90 0.92 0.57 -0.95
C VAL A 90 0.60 0.75 -2.43
N PRO A 91 1.39 0.17 -3.36
CA PRO A 91 1.13 0.28 -4.79
C PRO A 91 -0.08 -0.55 -5.21
N GLU A 92 -0.73 -0.15 -6.31
CA GLU A 92 -1.94 -0.79 -6.83
C GLU A 92 -1.81 -2.30 -7.02
N SER A 93 -0.66 -2.75 -7.53
CA SER A 93 -0.36 -4.17 -7.76
C SER A 93 -0.52 -5.01 -6.49
N VAL A 94 0.01 -4.53 -5.37
CA VAL A 94 -0.09 -5.19 -4.07
C VAL A 94 -1.49 -5.06 -3.50
N VAL A 95 -2.13 -3.89 -3.66
CA VAL A 95 -3.49 -3.69 -3.16
C VAL A 95 -4.48 -4.68 -3.76
N VAL A 96 -4.37 -4.95 -5.07
CA VAL A 96 -5.18 -5.97 -5.76
C VAL A 96 -4.96 -7.34 -5.12
N GLU A 97 -3.71 -7.78 -4.99
CA GLU A 97 -3.40 -9.12 -4.47
C GLU A 97 -3.84 -9.31 -3.00
N VAL A 98 -3.74 -8.24 -2.20
CA VAL A 98 -4.03 -8.28 -0.76
C VAL A 98 -5.51 -8.11 -0.45
N PHE A 99 -6.24 -7.28 -1.19
CA PHE A 99 -7.59 -6.84 -0.82
C PHE A 99 -8.71 -7.24 -1.81
N GLU A 100 -8.40 -7.78 -3.00
CA GLU A 100 -9.40 -8.35 -3.94
C GLU A 100 -9.30 -9.87 -4.05
#